data_AF-A0A679I0X2-F1
#
_entry.id   AF-A0A679I0X2-F1
#
_cell.length_a   1.000
_cell.length_b   1.000
_cell.length_c   1.000
_cell.angle_alpha   90.00
_cell.angle_beta   90.00
_cell.angle_gamma   90.00
#
_symmetry.space_group_name_H-M   'P 1'
#
loop_
_entity.id
_entity.type
_entity.pdbx_description
1 polymer ?
#
loop_
_entity_poly.entity_id
_entity_poly.type
_entity_poly.pdbx_seq_one_letter_code
_entity_poly.pdbx_strand_id
1 'polypeptide(L)'
;MLHELAHAIFDACTEGASIDFLEAKDLIPSLSEERAEAFAKECLVPREVLIHMTSKLGINWHALSSKKLAELVGMTHCEQRTVLSAAVDNELISEDERNNYINLEISEDLLKVSERALSAGQFIRKKGIKPEWQNKRNTTIPTRTLRLPSSYILRVLDALRIGNVSTSKAAELLMIDEGTFYSRFNDKVPAYSE
;
A
#
# COMPACT_ATOMS: atom_id res chain seq x y z
N MET A 1 4.03 -0.60 -2.34
CA MET A 1 3.22 -1.54 -3.15
C MET A 1 3.86 -1.77 -4.51
N LEU A 2 4.18 -0.75 -5.31
CA LEU A 2 4.91 -0.95 -6.58
C LEU A 2 6.34 -1.44 -6.38
N HIS A 3 7.02 -1.02 -5.30
CA HIS A 3 8.29 -1.59 -4.85
C HIS A 3 8.19 -3.12 -4.66
N GLU A 4 7.23 -3.57 -3.85
CA GLU A 4 6.95 -5.00 -3.63
C GLU A 4 6.50 -5.75 -4.90
N LEU A 5 5.76 -5.07 -5.79
CA LEU A 5 5.39 -5.65 -7.08
C LEU A 5 6.63 -5.84 -7.97
N ALA A 6 7.56 -4.90 -7.95
CA ALA A 6 8.82 -4.99 -8.68
C ALA A 6 9.64 -6.18 -8.19
N HIS A 7 9.74 -6.37 -6.87
CA HIS A 7 10.32 -7.59 -6.27
C HIS A 7 9.63 -8.85 -6.80
N ALA A 8 8.29 -8.91 -6.77
CA ALA A 8 7.56 -10.06 -7.28
C ALA A 8 7.77 -10.32 -8.79
N ILE A 9 8.00 -9.28 -9.60
CA ILE A 9 8.25 -9.40 -11.04
C ILE A 9 9.69 -9.82 -11.32
N PHE A 10 10.66 -9.17 -10.69
CA PHE A 10 12.08 -9.34 -10.99
C PHE A 10 12.70 -10.54 -10.26
N ASP A 11 12.25 -10.84 -9.03
CA ASP A 11 12.75 -11.99 -8.28
C ASP A 11 12.22 -13.33 -8.85
N ALA A 12 11.01 -13.32 -9.44
CA ALA A 12 10.47 -14.49 -10.15
C ALA A 12 11.30 -14.87 -11.40
N CYS A 13 12.06 -13.93 -11.97
CA CYS A 13 12.94 -14.19 -13.11
C CYS A 13 14.33 -14.69 -12.70
N THR A 14 14.78 -14.45 -11.47
CA THR A 14 16.10 -14.86 -10.97
C THR A 14 16.12 -16.29 -10.41
N GLU A 15 14.97 -16.86 -10.02
CA GLU A 15 14.88 -18.26 -9.54
C GLU A 15 15.33 -19.31 -10.58
N GLY A 16 15.35 -18.98 -11.88
CA GLY A 16 15.79 -19.88 -12.95
C GLY A 16 17.24 -19.69 -13.42
N ALA A 17 17.93 -18.63 -12.98
CA ALA A 17 19.21 -18.20 -13.57
C ALA A 17 20.27 -17.81 -12.53
N SER A 18 20.22 -18.37 -11.32
CA SER A 18 21.33 -18.30 -10.36
C SER A 18 22.44 -19.26 -10.81
N ILE A 19 23.24 -18.86 -11.80
CA ILE A 19 24.56 -19.47 -12.00
C ILE A 19 25.40 -19.02 -10.79
N ASP A 20 25.78 -19.99 -9.95
CA ASP A 20 26.50 -19.79 -8.70
C ASP A 20 27.76 -18.93 -8.89
N PHE A 21 27.66 -17.64 -8.56
CA PHE A 21 28.83 -16.80 -8.31
C PHE A 21 29.05 -16.75 -6.79
N LEU A 22 30.05 -17.48 -6.32
CA LEU A 22 30.45 -17.60 -4.91
C LEU A 22 30.78 -16.26 -4.22
N GLU A 23 30.92 -15.17 -4.97
CA GLU A 23 31.24 -13.82 -4.48
C GLU A 23 30.05 -12.84 -4.49
N ALA A 24 28.88 -13.24 -5.00
CA ALA A 24 27.76 -12.30 -5.27
C ALA A 24 26.71 -12.21 -4.14
N LYS A 25 26.84 -12.99 -3.06
CA LYS A 25 25.79 -13.10 -2.03
C LYS A 25 25.43 -11.78 -1.34
N ASP A 26 26.38 -10.85 -1.22
CA ASP A 26 26.15 -9.54 -0.58
C ASP A 26 25.77 -8.44 -1.59
N LEU A 27 26.00 -8.65 -2.89
CA LEU A 27 25.69 -7.70 -3.98
C LEU A 27 24.29 -7.89 -4.59
N ILE A 28 23.78 -9.13 -4.57
CA ILE A 28 22.49 -9.47 -5.17
C ILE A 28 21.31 -8.79 -4.44
N PRO A 29 21.25 -8.75 -3.08
CA PRO A 29 20.15 -8.10 -2.38
C PRO A 29 20.10 -6.59 -2.63
N SER A 30 21.26 -5.91 -2.66
CA SER A 30 21.30 -4.46 -2.90
C SER A 30 20.85 -4.11 -4.32
N LEU A 31 21.25 -4.90 -5.32
CA LEU A 31 20.84 -4.70 -6.70
C LEU A 31 19.36 -5.02 -6.95
N SER A 32 18.75 -5.93 -6.18
CA SER A 32 17.30 -6.18 -6.28
C SER A 32 16.52 -4.99 -5.70
N GLU A 33 16.93 -4.49 -4.53
CA GLU A 33 16.33 -3.30 -3.92
C GLU A 33 16.46 -2.04 -4.80
N GLU A 34 17.64 -1.79 -5.37
CA GLU A 34 17.84 -0.66 -6.29
C GLU A 34 16.96 -0.75 -7.53
N ARG A 35 16.79 -1.96 -8.09
CA ARG A 35 15.91 -2.20 -9.24
C ARG A 35 14.45 -2.01 -8.89
N ALA A 36 14.01 -2.50 -7.74
CA ALA A 36 12.64 -2.33 -7.27
C ALA A 36 12.31 -0.84 -7.02
N GLU A 37 13.24 -0.11 -6.41
CA GLU A 37 13.09 1.32 -6.16
C GLU A 37 13.08 2.12 -7.49
N ALA A 38 13.98 1.81 -8.43
CA ALA A 38 14.01 2.42 -9.75
C ALA A 38 12.72 2.19 -10.54
N PHE A 39 12.21 0.95 -10.54
CA PHE A 39 10.94 0.61 -11.19
C PHE A 39 9.77 1.37 -10.58
N ALA A 40 9.70 1.45 -9.25
CA ALA A 40 8.65 2.19 -8.57
C ALA A 40 8.71 3.69 -8.91
N LYS A 41 9.91 4.28 -8.98
CA LYS A 41 10.12 5.68 -9.39
C LYS A 41 9.66 5.93 -10.82
N GLU A 42 10.08 5.10 -11.78
CA GLU A 42 9.69 5.26 -13.18
C GLU A 42 8.19 5.08 -13.42
N CYS A 43 7.56 4.15 -12.69
CA CYS A 43 6.11 3.94 -12.82
C CYS A 43 5.29 5.09 -12.22
N LEU A 44 5.78 5.75 -11.18
CA LEU A 44 5.02 6.71 -10.39
C LEU A 44 5.34 8.17 -10.73
N VAL A 45 6.62 8.48 -10.90
CA VAL A 45 7.12 9.86 -11.07
C VAL A 45 8.24 9.87 -12.12
N PRO A 46 7.96 9.48 -13.38
CA PRO A 46 8.93 9.61 -14.46
C PRO A 46 9.23 11.09 -14.74
N ARG A 47 10.33 11.34 -15.45
CA ARG A 47 10.82 12.69 -15.75
C ARG A 47 9.77 13.60 -16.35
N GLU A 48 9.00 13.08 -17.31
CA GLU A 48 7.95 13.82 -18.02
C GLU A 48 6.85 14.28 -17.07
N VAL A 49 6.50 13.45 -16.09
CA VAL A 49 5.52 13.80 -15.05
C VAL A 49 6.08 14.90 -14.17
N LEU A 50 7.33 14.81 -13.74
CA LEU A 50 7.97 15.87 -12.94
C LEU A 50 8.01 17.19 -13.70
N ILE A 51 8.43 17.19 -14.97
CA ILE A 51 8.46 18.40 -15.81
C ILE A 51 7.05 18.98 -15.99
N HIS A 52 6.07 18.14 -16.32
CA HIS A 52 4.70 18.57 -16.49
C HIS A 52 4.13 19.20 -15.20
N MET A 53 4.34 18.54 -14.05
CA MET A 53 3.89 19.05 -12.75
C MET A 53 4.63 20.34 -12.36
N THR A 54 5.92 20.44 -12.67
CA THR A 54 6.73 21.66 -12.46
C THR A 54 6.13 22.82 -13.21
N SER A 55 5.83 22.64 -14.49
CA SER A 55 5.21 23.66 -15.33
C SER A 55 3.82 24.04 -14.82
N LYS A 56 3.01 23.06 -14.44
CA LYS A 56 1.64 23.27 -13.97
C LYS A 56 1.58 24.02 -12.63
N LEU A 57 2.49 23.70 -11.70
CA LEU A 57 2.52 24.26 -10.35
C LEU A 57 3.39 25.53 -10.26
N GLY A 58 4.14 25.85 -11.31
CA GLY A 58 5.10 26.96 -11.32
C GLY A 58 6.24 26.74 -10.32
N ILE A 59 6.75 25.51 -10.24
CA ILE A 59 7.80 25.14 -9.29
C ILE A 59 9.15 25.64 -9.80
N ASN A 60 9.91 26.29 -8.92
CA ASN A 60 11.35 26.45 -9.08
C ASN A 60 12.05 25.44 -8.18
N TRP A 61 12.72 24.47 -8.78
CA TRP A 61 13.37 23.37 -8.08
C TRP A 61 14.48 23.82 -7.12
N HIS A 62 15.19 24.90 -7.43
CA HIS A 62 16.26 25.47 -6.59
C HIS A 62 15.74 26.38 -5.47
N ALA A 63 14.44 26.63 -5.43
CA ALA A 63 13.79 27.46 -4.41
C ALA A 63 12.45 26.82 -3.99
N LEU A 64 12.48 25.52 -3.71
CA LEU A 64 11.29 24.76 -3.37
C LEU A 64 10.79 25.10 -1.97
N SER A 65 9.53 25.57 -1.89
CA SER A 65 8.86 25.81 -0.60
C SER A 65 8.10 24.57 -0.12
N SER A 66 7.89 24.46 1.20
CA SER A 66 7.10 23.39 1.81
C SER A 66 5.72 23.24 1.17
N LYS A 67 5.03 24.36 0.91
CA LYS A 67 3.72 24.38 0.26
C LYS A 67 3.77 23.80 -1.16
N LYS A 68 4.77 24.17 -1.96
CA LYS A 68 4.91 23.67 -3.34
C LYS A 68 5.31 22.21 -3.38
N LEU A 69 6.15 21.77 -2.45
CA LEU A 69 6.48 20.36 -2.27
C LEU A 69 5.23 19.56 -1.85
N ALA A 70 4.40 20.08 -0.93
CA ALA A 70 3.14 19.46 -0.54
C ALA A 70 2.17 19.33 -1.72
N GLU A 71 2.04 20.39 -2.55
CA GLU A 71 1.24 20.36 -3.78
C GLU A 71 1.74 19.26 -4.75
N LEU A 72 3.06 19.17 -4.95
CA LEU A 72 3.68 18.19 -5.82
C LEU A 72 3.46 16.75 -5.31
N VAL A 73 3.73 16.48 -4.03
CA VAL A 73 3.49 15.20 -3.36
C VAL A 73 2.01 14.83 -3.43
N GLY A 74 1.12 15.80 -3.18
CA GLY A 74 -0.33 15.63 -3.25
C GLY A 74 -0.82 15.23 -4.64
N MET A 75 -0.32 15.89 -5.69
CA MET A 75 -0.69 15.65 -7.10
C MET A 75 -0.11 14.35 -7.66
N THR A 76 1.12 14.00 -7.28
CA THR A 76 1.79 12.77 -7.74
C THR A 76 1.36 11.54 -6.94
N HIS A 77 0.72 11.72 -5.78
CA HIS A 77 0.33 10.64 -4.87
C HIS A 77 1.50 9.77 -4.40
N CYS A 78 2.70 10.35 -4.37
CA CYS A 78 3.94 9.69 -3.99
C CYS A 78 4.50 10.27 -2.70
N GLU A 79 5.33 9.52 -2.00
CA GLU A 79 6.00 10.02 -0.80
C GLU A 79 7.03 11.10 -1.14
N GLN A 80 7.25 12.05 -0.23
CA GLN A 80 8.23 13.13 -0.37
C GLN A 80 9.61 12.60 -0.75
N ARG A 81 10.06 11.52 -0.10
CA ARG A 81 11.34 10.87 -0.40
C ARG A 81 11.40 10.37 -1.84
N THR A 82 10.36 9.71 -2.33
CA THR A 82 10.30 9.18 -3.70
C THR A 82 10.36 10.31 -4.73
N VAL A 83 9.59 11.38 -4.52
CA VAL A 83 9.57 12.53 -5.43
C VAL A 83 10.93 13.23 -5.48
N LEU A 84 11.55 13.48 -4.32
CA LEU A 84 12.85 14.15 -4.26
C LEU A 84 13.98 13.27 -4.82
N SER A 85 13.94 11.96 -4.59
CA SER A 85 14.94 11.04 -5.16
C SER A 85 14.80 10.97 -6.68
N ALA A 86 13.58 10.89 -7.21
CA ALA A 86 13.35 10.97 -8.65
C ALA A 86 13.78 12.33 -9.24
N ALA A 87 13.66 13.42 -8.49
CA ALA A 87 14.12 14.74 -8.93
C ALA A 87 15.66 14.82 -9.02
N VAL A 88 16.39 14.16 -8.10
CA VAL A 88 17.85 14.02 -8.20
C VAL A 88 18.24 13.16 -9.39
N ASP A 89 17.61 11.99 -9.55
CA ASP A 89 17.93 11.06 -10.66
C ASP A 89 17.76 11.72 -12.03
N ASN A 90 16.89 12.73 -12.12
CA ASN A 90 16.58 13.47 -13.33
C ASN A 90 17.28 14.84 -13.43
N GLU A 91 18.27 15.09 -12.57
CA GLU A 91 19.11 16.30 -12.55
C GLU A 91 18.31 17.60 -12.36
N LEU A 92 17.13 17.53 -11.72
CA LEU A 92 16.30 18.71 -11.43
C LEU A 92 16.76 19.42 -10.15
N ILE A 93 17.35 18.67 -9.21
CA ILE A 93 17.96 19.15 -7.98
C ILE A 93 19.24 18.38 -7.69
N SER A 94 20.13 18.97 -6.90
CA SER A 94 21.32 18.33 -6.35
C SER A 94 21.00 17.47 -5.11
N GLU A 95 21.94 16.59 -4.74
CA GLU A 95 21.83 15.78 -3.54
C GLU A 95 21.78 16.63 -2.26
N ASP A 96 22.49 17.77 -2.24
CA ASP A 96 22.46 18.72 -1.13
C ASP A 96 21.08 19.38 -1.00
N GLU A 97 20.48 19.78 -2.12
CA GLU A 97 19.11 20.31 -2.15
C GLU A 97 18.09 19.26 -1.70
N ARG A 98 18.24 18.01 -2.12
CA ARG A 98 17.41 16.89 -1.63
C ARG A 98 17.49 16.76 -0.11
N ASN A 99 18.69 16.79 0.46
CA ASN A 99 18.88 16.70 1.91
C ASN A 99 18.27 17.89 2.66
N ASN A 100 18.26 19.08 2.05
CA ASN A 100 17.56 20.23 2.61
C ASN A 100 16.04 20.06 2.53
N TYR A 101 15.53 19.62 1.38
CA TYR A 101 14.09 19.53 1.11
C TYR A 101 13.41 18.34 1.79
N ILE A 102 14.11 17.24 2.06
CA ILE A 102 13.52 16.09 2.73
C ILE A 102 13.14 16.39 4.19
N ASN A 103 13.80 17.38 4.79
CA ASN A 103 13.54 17.82 6.15
C ASN A 103 12.46 18.92 6.23
N LEU A 104 11.91 19.36 5.10
CA LEU A 104 10.79 20.30 5.11
C LEU A 104 9.53 19.62 5.65
N GLU A 105 8.93 20.22 6.67
CA GLU A 105 7.63 19.80 7.20
C GLU A 105 6.53 20.18 6.20
N ILE A 106 5.89 19.18 5.60
CA ILE A 106 4.83 19.36 4.61
C ILE A 106 3.46 18.88 5.09
N SER A 107 3.35 18.25 6.26
CA SER A 107 2.14 17.52 6.67
C SER A 107 0.90 18.41 6.73
N GLU A 108 1.03 19.63 7.28
CA GLU A 108 -0.08 20.57 7.38
C GLU A 108 -0.61 21.05 6.02
N ASP A 109 0.30 21.33 5.09
CA ASP A 109 -0.07 21.75 3.74
C ASP A 109 -0.59 20.58 2.91
N LEU A 110 -0.02 19.38 3.10
CA LEU A 110 -0.45 18.17 2.42
C LEU A 110 -1.89 17.78 2.80
N LEU A 111 -2.28 17.98 4.06
CA LEU A 111 -3.66 17.77 4.54
C LEU A 111 -4.69 18.67 3.83
N LYS A 112 -4.28 19.86 3.37
CA LYS A 112 -5.16 20.80 2.66
C LYS A 112 -5.35 20.39 1.20
N VAL A 113 -4.34 19.79 0.58
CA VAL A 113 -4.33 19.47 -0.86
C VAL A 113 -4.65 18.01 -1.18
N SER A 114 -4.49 17.09 -0.22
CA SER A 114 -4.67 15.65 -0.45
C SER A 114 -5.54 14.99 0.63
N GLU A 115 -6.60 14.30 0.20
CA GLU A 115 -7.41 13.47 1.11
C GLU A 115 -6.64 12.26 1.65
N ARG A 116 -5.57 11.83 0.97
CA ARG A 116 -4.75 10.68 1.38
C ARG A 116 -3.84 10.98 2.57
N ALA A 117 -3.60 12.25 2.86
CA ALA A 117 -2.85 12.67 4.04
C ALA A 117 -3.69 12.60 5.33
N LEU A 118 -5.01 12.45 5.21
CA LEU A 118 -5.88 12.30 6.37
C LEU A 118 -5.57 10.97 7.06
N SER A 119 -5.42 11.01 8.39
CA SER A 119 -5.45 9.79 9.19
C SER A 119 -6.76 9.04 8.96
N ALA A 120 -6.77 7.73 9.21
CA ALA A 120 -7.98 6.92 9.08
C ALA A 120 -9.17 7.52 9.86
N GLY A 121 -8.92 8.05 11.07
CA GLY A 121 -9.95 8.72 11.87
C GLY A 121 -10.47 10.02 11.23
N GLN A 122 -9.59 10.86 10.71
CA GLN A 122 -9.98 12.11 10.02
C GLN A 122 -10.71 11.83 8.71
N PHE A 123 -10.24 10.86 7.92
CA PHE A 123 -10.88 10.43 6.68
C PHE A 123 -12.30 9.91 6.95
N ILE A 124 -12.47 9.08 7.98
CA ILE A 124 -13.76 8.55 8.42
C ILE A 124 -14.69 9.69 8.89
N ARG A 125 -14.19 10.66 9.67
CA ARG A 125 -14.99 11.84 10.06
C ARG A 125 -15.43 12.66 8.84
N LYS A 126 -14.55 12.81 7.85
CA LYS A 126 -14.81 13.62 6.64
C LYS A 126 -15.80 12.95 5.67
N LYS A 127 -15.68 11.64 5.43
CA LYS A 127 -16.55 10.90 4.49
C LYS A 127 -17.77 10.27 5.16
N GLY A 128 -17.79 10.21 6.49
CA GLY A 128 -18.73 9.41 7.27
C GLY A 128 -18.40 7.91 7.20
N ILE A 129 -18.81 7.17 8.23
CA ILE A 129 -18.80 5.70 8.16
C ILE A 129 -20.03 5.31 7.34
N LYS A 130 -19.83 4.74 6.14
CA LYS A 130 -20.95 4.08 5.45
C LYS A 130 -21.55 3.03 6.39
N PRO A 131 -22.88 2.90 6.49
CA PRO A 131 -23.52 1.98 7.44
C PRO A 131 -23.05 0.53 7.32
N GLU A 132 -22.57 0.12 6.14
CA GLU A 132 -21.94 -1.19 5.89
C GLU A 132 -20.64 -1.46 6.69
N TRP A 133 -20.01 -0.42 7.28
CA TRP A 133 -18.80 -0.50 8.11
C TRP A 133 -19.05 -0.30 9.61
N GLN A 134 -20.28 0.02 10.00
CA GLN A 134 -20.68 0.01 11.41
C GLN A 134 -20.88 -1.46 11.84
N ASN A 135 -20.28 -1.88 12.96
CA ASN A 135 -20.38 -3.23 13.55
C ASN A 135 -19.54 -4.38 12.93
N LYS A 136 -18.44 -4.09 12.22
CA LYS A 136 -17.55 -5.14 11.69
C LYS A 136 -16.69 -5.83 12.77
N ARG A 137 -16.38 -7.11 12.56
CA ARG A 137 -15.56 -7.96 13.45
C ARG A 137 -14.12 -8.11 12.94
N ASN A 138 -13.21 -8.37 13.86
CA ASN A 138 -11.76 -8.50 13.66
C ASN A 138 -11.38 -9.91 13.15
N THR A 139 -10.53 -10.01 12.12
CA THR A 139 -9.86 -11.26 11.69
C THR A 139 -8.72 -11.62 12.64
N THR A 140 -8.48 -12.90 12.89
CA THR A 140 -7.45 -13.35 13.85
C THR A 140 -6.22 -13.99 13.20
N ILE A 141 -6.29 -14.36 11.92
CA ILE A 141 -5.19 -15.05 11.22
C ILE A 141 -4.07 -14.10 10.71
N PRO A 142 -4.34 -12.96 10.05
CA PRO A 142 -3.26 -12.12 9.53
C PRO A 142 -2.52 -11.38 10.66
N THR A 143 -1.22 -11.11 10.46
CA THR A 143 -0.33 -10.34 11.38
C THR A 143 -0.88 -8.95 11.74
N ARG A 144 -1.81 -8.42 10.93
CA ARG A 144 -2.63 -7.25 11.24
C ARG A 144 -4.11 -7.61 11.14
N THR A 145 -4.86 -7.26 12.18
CA THR A 145 -6.30 -7.51 12.31
C THR A 145 -7.09 -6.73 11.26
N LEU A 146 -7.77 -7.42 10.35
CA LEU A 146 -8.63 -6.83 9.32
C LEU A 146 -10.09 -6.81 9.79
N ARG A 147 -10.86 -5.82 9.33
CA ARG A 147 -12.31 -5.73 9.61
C ARG A 147 -13.11 -6.21 8.42
N LEU A 148 -13.80 -7.34 8.55
CA LEU A 148 -14.61 -7.91 7.47
C LEU A 148 -16.01 -7.28 7.42
N PRO A 149 -16.52 -6.90 6.23
CA PRO A 149 -17.89 -6.44 6.07
C PRO A 149 -18.95 -7.41 6.56
N SER A 150 -19.99 -6.88 7.23
CA SER A 150 -21.14 -7.68 7.66
C SER A 150 -21.82 -8.37 6.47
N SER A 151 -21.92 -7.69 5.33
CA SER A 151 -22.44 -8.27 4.08
C SER A 151 -21.59 -9.42 3.55
N TYR A 152 -20.27 -9.34 3.71
CA TYR A 152 -19.35 -10.42 3.32
C TYR A 152 -19.48 -11.62 4.26
N ILE A 153 -19.54 -11.38 5.57
CA ILE A 153 -19.78 -12.43 6.58
C ILE A 153 -21.09 -13.17 6.29
N LEU A 154 -22.17 -12.44 6.01
CA LEU A 154 -23.47 -13.04 5.69
C LEU A 154 -23.41 -13.92 4.43
N ARG A 155 -22.73 -13.48 3.37
CA ARG A 155 -22.58 -14.27 2.13
C ARG A 155 -21.82 -15.58 2.37
N VAL A 156 -20.78 -15.56 3.22
CA VAL A 156 -20.03 -16.78 3.56
C VAL A 156 -20.88 -17.73 4.39
N LEU A 157 -21.65 -17.22 5.36
CA LEU A 157 -22.56 -18.04 6.15
C LEU A 157 -23.72 -18.60 5.31
N ASP A 158 -24.24 -17.83 4.36
CA ASP A 158 -25.26 -18.30 3.41
C ASP A 158 -24.70 -19.39 2.50
N ALA A 159 -23.48 -19.23 1.99
CA ALA A 159 -22.81 -20.25 1.19
C ALA A 159 -22.57 -21.54 1.99
N LEU A 160 -22.23 -21.44 3.28
CA LEU A 160 -22.09 -22.60 4.18
C LEU A 160 -23.44 -23.28 4.39
N ARG A 161 -24.51 -22.52 4.65
CA ARG A 161 -25.86 -23.03 4.87
C ARG A 161 -26.43 -23.75 3.63
N ILE A 162 -26.10 -23.27 2.44
CA ILE A 162 -26.52 -23.86 1.16
C ILE A 162 -25.64 -25.06 0.77
N GLY A 163 -24.54 -25.31 1.51
CA GLY A 163 -23.62 -26.42 1.27
C GLY A 163 -22.60 -26.16 0.14
N ASN A 164 -22.49 -24.93 -0.34
CA ASN A 164 -21.53 -24.55 -1.39
C ASN A 164 -20.08 -24.49 -0.87
N VAL A 165 -19.89 -24.33 0.44
CA VAL A 165 -18.58 -24.32 1.10
C VAL A 165 -18.63 -25.14 2.38
N SER A 166 -17.54 -25.83 2.70
CA SER A 166 -17.39 -26.55 3.97
C SER A 166 -17.12 -25.59 5.13
N THR A 167 -17.28 -26.05 6.36
CA THR A 167 -16.99 -25.26 7.58
C THR A 167 -15.54 -24.78 7.61
N SER A 168 -14.58 -25.65 7.26
CA SER A 168 -13.17 -25.30 7.12
C SER A 168 -12.96 -24.20 6.10
N LYS A 169 -13.63 -24.29 4.94
CA LYS A 169 -13.52 -23.28 3.88
C LYS A 169 -14.19 -21.96 4.26
N ALA A 170 -15.27 -22.00 5.03
CA ALA A 170 -15.90 -20.81 5.58
C ALA A 170 -15.01 -20.11 6.62
N ALA A 171 -14.32 -20.86 7.49
CA ALA A 171 -13.35 -20.32 8.44
C ALA A 171 -12.18 -19.63 7.73
N GLU A 172 -11.64 -20.29 6.69
CA GLU A 172 -10.60 -19.74 5.82
C GLU A 172 -11.06 -18.44 5.15
N LEU A 173 -12.26 -18.41 4.55
CA LEU A 173 -12.82 -17.23 3.89
C LEU A 173 -13.07 -16.07 4.86
N LEU A 174 -13.32 -16.36 6.14
CA LEU A 174 -13.45 -15.36 7.20
C LEU A 174 -12.12 -15.02 7.89
N MET A 175 -11.01 -15.63 7.47
CA MET A 175 -9.67 -15.39 8.01
C MET A 175 -9.62 -15.55 9.54
N ILE A 176 -10.30 -16.57 10.05
CA ILE A 176 -10.31 -16.99 11.46
C ILE A 176 -10.05 -18.50 11.53
N ASP A 177 -9.50 -18.97 12.64
CA ASP A 177 -9.33 -20.41 12.86
C ASP A 177 -10.68 -21.11 13.06
N GLU A 178 -10.72 -22.42 12.78
CA GLU A 178 -11.94 -23.22 12.86
C GLU A 178 -12.54 -23.21 14.27
N GLY A 179 -11.72 -23.27 15.33
CA GLY A 179 -12.19 -23.21 16.72
C GLY A 179 -12.93 -21.90 17.02
N THR A 180 -12.37 -20.77 16.58
CA THR A 180 -13.01 -19.45 16.66
C THR A 180 -14.25 -19.37 15.80
N PHE A 181 -14.27 -20.01 14.62
CA PHE A 181 -15.45 -20.09 13.77
C PHE A 181 -16.59 -20.83 14.48
N TYR A 182 -16.34 -22.02 15.02
CA TYR A 182 -17.30 -22.80 15.78
C TYR A 182 -17.82 -22.03 17.00
N SER A 183 -16.92 -21.43 17.79
CA SER A 183 -17.32 -20.61 18.95
C SER A 183 -18.25 -19.45 18.59
N ARG A 184 -18.06 -18.83 17.40
CA ARG A 184 -18.79 -17.62 16.99
C ARG A 184 -20.04 -17.89 16.16
N PHE A 185 -20.10 -19.03 15.48
CA PHE A 185 -21.12 -19.34 14.47
C PHE A 185 -21.72 -20.74 14.62
N ASN A 186 -21.61 -21.37 15.80
CA ASN A 186 -22.12 -22.71 16.08
C ASN A 186 -23.57 -22.91 15.59
N ASP A 187 -24.42 -21.91 15.83
CA ASP A 187 -25.86 -21.93 15.49
C ASP A 187 -26.13 -21.85 13.98
N LYS A 188 -25.09 -21.64 13.15
CA LYS A 188 -25.16 -21.48 11.70
C LYS A 188 -24.51 -22.63 10.94
N VAL A 189 -23.89 -23.58 11.65
CA VAL A 189 -23.36 -24.81 11.07
C VAL A 189 -24.56 -25.75 10.85
N PRO A 190 -24.82 -26.23 9.62
CA PRO A 190 -25.86 -27.22 9.40
C PRO A 190 -25.52 -28.46 10.25
N ALA A 191 -26.50 -28.93 11.04
CA ALA A 191 -26.35 -30.18 11.78
C ALA A 191 -26.07 -31.28 10.75
N TYR A 192 -24.92 -31.93 10.85
CA TYR A 192 -24.64 -33.13 10.08
C TYR A 192 -25.67 -34.19 10.49
N SER A 193 -26.67 -34.44 9.63
CA SER A 193 -27.38 -35.71 9.65
C SER A 193 -26.44 -36.73 9.00
N GLU A 194 -26.08 -37.76 9.77
CA GLU A 194 -25.44 -38.99 9.26
C GLU A 194 -26.20 -39.58 8.07
#